data_AF-A0A645E9E9-F1
#
_entry.id   AF-A0A645E9E9-F1
#
_cell.length_a   1.000
_cell.length_b   1.000
_cell.length_c   1.000
_cell.angle_alpha   90.00
_cell.angle_beta   90.00
_cell.angle_gamma   90.00
#
_symmetry.space_group_name_H-M   'P 1'
#
loop_
_entity.id
_entity.type
_entity.pdbx_description
1 polymer ?
#
loop_
_entity_poly.entity_id
_entity_poly.type
_entity_poly.pdbx_seq_one_letter_code
_entity_poly.pdbx_strand_id
1 'polypeptide(L)'
;MGSSTGTGSPPPDHPSDPEPANAKCYKAGMDSIFLSLGDTALTLDIGPQQHRIPIGLATLVNAFGQHMPDALTLENAIADVEDAIMPAGRWLPAGASMLQTADPLLRQLIHSSTADPQATQASRDAIENLFELLARQAQQPGHADPQLPQTAEHAAALLILREAMHHWGMAALQASGN
;
A
#
# COMPACT_ATOMS: atom_id res chain seq x y z
N MET A 1 16.99 42.58 -70.05
CA MET A 1 17.34 41.37 -69.28
C MET A 1 16.73 41.55 -67.91
N GLY A 2 15.47 41.13 -67.71
CA GLY A 2 15.11 39.84 -67.08
C GLY A 2 14.72 40.13 -65.62
N SER A 3 13.44 40.37 -65.33
CA SER A 3 12.48 39.41 -64.73
C SER A 3 12.87 38.95 -63.32
N SER A 4 12.04 39.30 -62.31
CA SER A 4 11.18 38.34 -61.59
C SER A 4 10.85 38.79 -60.17
N THR A 5 9.56 38.77 -59.90
CA THR A 5 8.87 38.82 -58.60
C THR A 5 9.30 37.67 -57.68
N GLY A 6 9.36 37.91 -56.37
CA GLY A 6 9.58 36.88 -55.35
C GLY A 6 8.92 37.24 -54.03
N THR A 7 7.67 36.81 -53.86
CA THR A 7 6.93 36.75 -52.60
C THR A 7 7.61 35.77 -51.64
N GLY A 8 7.95 36.20 -50.42
CA GLY A 8 8.44 35.33 -49.35
C GLY A 8 7.46 35.31 -48.18
N SER A 9 6.76 34.18 -48.03
CA SER A 9 5.79 33.86 -46.98
C SER A 9 6.41 33.83 -45.57
N PRO A 10 5.62 34.06 -44.50
CA PRO A 10 6.05 33.78 -43.12
C PRO A 10 6.17 32.26 -42.86
N PRO A 11 7.00 31.84 -41.87
CA PRO A 11 7.14 30.43 -41.52
C PRO A 11 5.85 29.87 -40.88
N PRO A 12 5.59 28.55 -41.01
CA PRO A 12 4.42 27.93 -40.41
C PRO A 12 4.59 27.78 -38.89
N ASP A 13 3.52 28.15 -38.19
CA ASP A 13 3.20 27.82 -36.80
C ASP A 13 3.39 26.31 -36.58
N HIS A 14 4.21 25.92 -35.60
CA HIS A 14 4.24 24.53 -35.12
C HIS A 14 2.91 24.27 -34.41
N PRO A 15 2.08 23.29 -34.83
CA PRO A 15 1.00 22.85 -33.98
C PRO A 15 1.62 22.23 -32.73
N SER A 16 1.37 22.85 -31.58
CA SER A 16 1.49 22.19 -30.29
C SER A 16 0.53 21.01 -30.31
N ASP A 17 1.05 19.79 -30.46
CA ASP A 17 0.25 18.59 -30.24
C ASP A 17 -0.29 18.63 -28.81
N PRO A 18 -1.62 18.64 -28.60
CA PRO A 18 -2.15 18.41 -27.27
C PRO A 18 -1.86 16.96 -26.90
N GLU A 19 -0.94 16.77 -25.95
CA GLU A 19 -0.73 15.50 -25.28
C GLU A 19 -2.11 14.96 -24.85
N PRO A 20 -2.54 13.79 -25.33
CA PRO A 20 -3.93 13.45 -25.21
C PRO A 20 -4.19 13.06 -23.74
N ALA A 21 -5.07 13.81 -23.08
CA ALA A 21 -5.45 13.65 -21.68
C ALA A 21 -5.95 12.23 -21.33
N ASN A 22 -6.25 11.42 -22.36
CA ASN A 22 -6.63 10.02 -22.23
C ASN A 22 -5.45 9.11 -21.80
N ALA A 23 -4.19 9.41 -22.13
CA ALA A 23 -3.05 8.56 -21.76
C ALA A 23 -2.81 8.50 -20.24
N LYS A 24 -3.12 9.59 -19.53
CA LYS A 24 -3.09 9.64 -18.05
C LYS A 24 -4.22 8.81 -17.44
N CYS A 25 -5.43 8.88 -18.02
CA CYS A 25 -6.58 8.12 -17.52
C CYS A 25 -6.45 6.60 -17.76
N TYR A 26 -5.83 6.18 -18.86
CA TYR A 26 -5.61 4.75 -19.14
C TYR A 26 -4.49 4.14 -18.29
N LYS A 27 -3.42 4.87 -17.98
CA LYS A 27 -2.40 4.40 -17.02
C LYS A 27 -2.94 4.31 -15.59
N ALA A 28 -3.71 5.31 -15.16
CA ALA A 28 -4.27 5.34 -13.82
C ALA A 28 -5.17 4.14 -13.48
N GLY A 29 -5.77 3.48 -14.48
CA GLY A 29 -6.60 2.28 -14.26
C GLY A 29 -5.87 0.93 -14.38
N MET A 30 -4.65 0.90 -14.93
CA MET A 30 -3.85 -0.33 -15.10
C MET A 30 -2.72 -0.47 -14.08
N ASP A 31 -2.32 0.63 -13.45
CA ASP A 31 -1.24 0.67 -12.46
C ASP A 31 -1.75 0.61 -11.00
N SER A 32 -3.07 0.58 -10.81
CA SER A 32 -3.71 0.49 -9.50
C SER A 32 -3.63 -0.93 -8.95
N ILE A 33 -2.99 -1.07 -7.80
CA ILE A 33 -2.93 -2.31 -7.03
C ILE A 33 -3.88 -2.16 -5.84
N PHE A 34 -4.95 -2.95 -5.81
CA PHE A 34 -5.87 -2.99 -4.69
C PHE A 34 -5.49 -4.09 -3.71
N LEU A 35 -5.41 -3.73 -2.44
CA LEU A 35 -5.10 -4.61 -1.31
C LEU A 35 -6.37 -4.80 -0.47
N SER A 36 -6.71 -6.06 -0.19
CA SER A 36 -7.75 -6.43 0.78
C SER A 36 -7.25 -7.51 1.74
N LEU A 37 -7.64 -7.39 3.02
CA LEU A 37 -7.29 -8.34 4.07
C LEU A 37 -8.49 -9.24 4.37
N GLY A 38 -8.33 -10.53 4.08
CA GLY A 38 -9.28 -11.55 4.52
C GLY A 38 -8.77 -12.34 5.72
N ASP A 39 -9.66 -13.11 6.34
CA ASP A 39 -9.32 -13.99 7.46
C ASP A 39 -8.23 -15.01 7.12
N THR A 40 -8.24 -15.50 5.88
CA THR A 40 -7.37 -16.60 5.44
C THR A 40 -6.35 -16.19 4.37
N ALA A 41 -6.44 -14.97 3.84
CA ALA A 41 -5.56 -14.52 2.78
C ALA A 41 -5.52 -13.01 2.61
N LEU A 42 -4.36 -12.53 2.18
CA LEU A 42 -4.13 -11.22 1.62
C LEU A 42 -4.38 -11.31 0.12
N THR A 43 -5.22 -10.42 -0.39
CA THR A 43 -5.59 -10.41 -1.82
C THR A 43 -5.09 -9.14 -2.47
N LEU A 44 -4.47 -9.31 -3.64
CA LEU A 44 -4.00 -8.25 -4.52
C LEU A 44 -4.80 -8.30 -5.81
N ASP A 45 -5.54 -7.24 -6.13
CA ASP A 45 -6.13 -7.05 -7.45
C ASP A 45 -5.23 -6.11 -8.25
N ILE A 46 -4.64 -6.63 -9.32
CA ILE A 46 -3.71 -5.93 -10.21
C ILE A 46 -4.34 -5.92 -11.61
N GLY A 47 -5.00 -4.81 -11.96
CA GLY A 47 -5.83 -4.75 -13.16
C GLY A 47 -6.93 -5.85 -13.13
N PRO A 48 -7.03 -6.74 -14.14
CA PRO A 48 -8.02 -7.81 -14.15
C PRO A 48 -7.59 -9.07 -13.38
N GLN A 49 -6.35 -9.12 -12.87
CA GLN A 49 -5.81 -10.31 -12.22
C GLN A 49 -5.94 -10.18 -10.71
N GLN A 50 -6.48 -11.23 -10.07
CA GLN A 50 -6.50 -11.36 -8.63
C GLN A 50 -5.46 -12.38 -8.20
N HIS A 51 -4.61 -11.99 -7.26
CA HIS A 51 -3.60 -12.83 -6.65
C HIS A 51 -3.89 -13.01 -5.17
N ARG A 52 -3.84 -14.25 -4.71
CA ARG A 52 -4.12 -14.61 -3.32
C ARG A 52 -2.85 -15.13 -2.66
N ILE A 53 -2.48 -14.51 -1.55
CA ILE A 53 -1.36 -14.91 -0.71
C ILE A 53 -1.97 -15.61 0.52
N PRO A 54 -1.59 -16.85 0.85
CA PRO A 54 -2.24 -17.65 1.90
C PRO A 54 -1.82 -17.22 3.32
N ILE A 55 -1.87 -15.92 3.58
CA ILE A 55 -1.60 -15.29 4.88
C ILE A 55 -2.74 -14.32 5.19
N GLY A 56 -3.47 -14.55 6.26
CA GLY A 56 -4.66 -13.75 6.61
C GLY A 56 -4.76 -13.49 8.10
N LEU A 57 -5.71 -12.64 8.48
CA LEU A 57 -5.85 -12.18 9.87
C LEU A 57 -5.96 -13.34 10.87
N ALA A 58 -6.77 -14.35 10.57
CA ALA A 58 -6.98 -15.47 11.48
C ALA A 58 -5.69 -16.28 11.75
N THR A 59 -4.73 -16.29 10.82
CA THR A 59 -3.46 -16.99 11.02
C THR A 59 -2.65 -16.33 12.12
N LEU A 60 -2.49 -15.01 12.04
CA LEU A 60 -1.73 -14.22 13.01
C LEU A 60 -2.48 -14.07 14.33
N VAL A 61 -3.79 -13.80 14.29
CA VAL A 61 -4.61 -13.67 15.50
C VAL A 61 -4.60 -14.96 16.33
N ASN A 62 -4.60 -16.13 15.68
CA ASN A 62 -4.44 -17.41 16.36
C ASN A 62 -3.02 -17.59 16.92
N ALA A 63 -1.98 -17.22 16.17
CA ALA A 63 -0.59 -17.22 16.66
C ALA A 63 -0.44 -16.31 17.89
N PHE A 64 -1.16 -15.20 17.91
CA PHE A 64 -1.19 -14.24 19.02
C PHE A 64 -2.06 -14.69 20.19
N GLY A 65 -2.76 -15.82 20.10
CA GLY A 65 -3.65 -16.30 21.16
C GLY A 65 -4.88 -15.42 21.42
N GLN A 66 -5.32 -14.62 20.44
CA GLN A 66 -6.42 -13.63 20.61
C GLN A 66 -6.07 -12.46 21.54
N HIS A 67 -4.79 -12.20 21.80
CA HIS A 67 -4.31 -11.05 22.57
C HIS A 67 -3.21 -10.30 21.81
N MET A 68 -2.73 -9.19 22.36
CA MET A 68 -1.58 -8.48 21.79
C MET A 68 -0.35 -9.39 21.79
N PRO A 69 0.48 -9.36 20.73
CA PRO A 69 1.65 -10.22 20.64
C PRO A 69 2.72 -9.82 21.66
N ASP A 70 3.41 -10.82 22.22
CA ASP A 70 4.70 -10.60 22.90
C ASP A 70 5.84 -10.58 21.87
N ALA A 71 7.06 -10.22 22.32
CA ALA A 71 8.21 -10.10 21.43
C ALA A 71 8.48 -11.37 20.61
N LEU A 72 8.44 -12.54 21.24
CA LEU A 72 8.71 -13.82 20.55
C LEU A 72 7.64 -14.13 19.50
N THR A 73 6.37 -13.94 19.86
CA THR A 73 5.25 -14.20 18.97
C THR A 73 5.24 -13.23 17.80
N LEU A 74 5.58 -11.96 18.06
CA LEU A 74 5.73 -10.94 17.02
C LEU A 74 6.85 -11.32 16.03
N GLU A 75 8.03 -11.70 16.53
CA GLU A 75 9.16 -12.13 15.71
C GLU A 75 8.83 -13.33 14.82
N ASN A 76 8.17 -14.35 15.37
CA ASN A 76 7.75 -15.52 14.58
C ASN A 76 6.73 -15.13 13.51
N ALA A 77 5.76 -14.27 13.86
CA ALA A 77 4.77 -13.80 12.89
C ALA A 77 5.38 -12.94 11.78
N ILE A 78 6.43 -12.16 12.07
CA ILE A 78 7.17 -11.43 11.03
C ILE A 78 7.76 -12.41 10.03
N ALA A 79 8.45 -13.45 10.49
CA ALA A 79 9.04 -14.47 9.61
C ALA A 79 7.99 -15.18 8.75
N ASP A 80 6.86 -15.59 9.35
CA ASP A 80 5.76 -16.24 8.64
C ASP A 80 5.16 -15.33 7.55
N VAL A 81 5.00 -14.03 7.84
CA VAL A 81 4.47 -13.06 6.88
C VAL A 81 5.49 -12.76 5.78
N GLU A 82 6.77 -12.55 6.13
CA GLU A 82 7.85 -12.29 5.19
C GLU A 82 7.95 -13.41 4.14
N ASP A 83 7.98 -14.67 4.59
CA ASP A 83 8.01 -15.84 3.71
C ASP A 83 6.81 -15.90 2.75
N ALA A 84 5.62 -15.47 3.21
CA ALA A 84 4.41 -15.48 2.41
C ALA A 84 4.37 -14.32 1.38
N ILE A 85 4.81 -13.12 1.76
CA ILE A 85 4.68 -11.91 0.92
C ILE A 85 5.85 -11.71 -0.04
N MET A 86 7.06 -12.21 0.27
CA MET A 86 8.23 -12.05 -0.59
C MET A 86 8.01 -12.58 -2.02
N PRO A 87 7.47 -13.81 -2.23
CA PRO A 87 7.23 -14.33 -3.57
C PRO A 87 6.18 -13.54 -4.37
N ALA A 88 5.27 -12.83 -3.69
CA ALA A 88 4.21 -12.06 -4.31
C ALA A 88 4.74 -10.79 -5.02
N GLY A 89 5.93 -10.30 -4.64
CA GLY A 89 6.55 -9.13 -5.25
C GLY A 89 6.73 -9.26 -6.77
N ARG A 90 6.84 -10.49 -7.30
CA ARG A 90 6.95 -10.76 -8.74
C ARG A 90 5.69 -10.44 -9.55
N TRP A 91 4.54 -10.30 -8.90
CA TRP A 91 3.27 -9.97 -9.55
C TRP A 91 3.09 -8.47 -9.74
N LEU A 92 3.87 -7.66 -9.01
CA LEU A 92 3.72 -6.22 -8.99
C LEU A 92 4.29 -5.60 -10.27
N PRO A 93 3.58 -4.64 -10.89
CA PRO A 93 4.10 -3.88 -12.01
C PRO A 93 5.39 -3.15 -11.66
N ALA A 94 6.32 -3.08 -12.62
CA ALA A 94 7.56 -2.33 -12.45
C ALA A 94 7.25 -0.84 -12.20
N GLY A 95 7.81 -0.29 -11.12
CA GLY A 95 7.61 1.11 -10.74
C GLY A 95 6.33 1.40 -9.96
N ALA A 96 5.57 0.37 -9.58
CA ALA A 96 4.47 0.52 -8.65
C ALA A 96 4.96 1.05 -7.29
N SER A 97 4.27 2.06 -6.76
CA SER A 97 4.65 2.72 -5.50
C SER A 97 3.47 3.00 -4.57
N MET A 98 2.26 2.65 -4.98
CA MET A 98 1.03 2.98 -4.26
C MET A 98 0.13 1.75 -4.19
N LEU A 99 -0.32 1.41 -2.98
CA LEU A 99 -1.38 0.44 -2.74
C LEU A 99 -2.69 1.20 -2.50
N GLN A 100 -3.78 0.69 -3.04
CA GLN A 100 -5.13 1.18 -2.78
C GLN A 100 -5.88 0.17 -1.94
N THR A 101 -6.81 0.61 -1.11
CA THR A 101 -7.63 -0.31 -0.31
C THR A 101 -9.03 0.25 -0.03
N ALA A 102 -10.03 -0.61 -0.07
CA ALA A 102 -11.38 -0.32 0.46
C ALA A 102 -11.62 -1.02 1.81
N ASP A 103 -10.62 -1.70 2.35
CA ASP A 103 -10.72 -2.49 3.56
C ASP A 103 -10.87 -1.57 4.79
N PRO A 104 -11.92 -1.75 5.62
CA PRO A 104 -12.14 -0.91 6.79
C PRO A 104 -11.01 -0.97 7.82
N LEU A 105 -10.36 -2.12 8.00
CA LEU A 105 -9.27 -2.29 8.96
C LEU A 105 -8.00 -1.60 8.45
N LEU A 106 -7.70 -1.70 7.15
CA LEU A 106 -6.59 -0.94 6.55
C LEU A 106 -6.85 0.57 6.59
N ARG A 107 -8.10 1.01 6.43
CA ARG A 107 -8.47 2.41 6.62
C ARG A 107 -8.25 2.87 8.07
N GLN A 108 -8.57 2.04 9.06
CA GLN A 108 -8.24 2.34 10.45
C GLN A 108 -6.73 2.49 10.67
N LEU A 109 -5.91 1.65 10.04
CA LEU A 109 -4.45 1.78 10.09
C LEU A 109 -3.94 3.09 9.47
N ILE A 110 -4.56 3.57 8.40
CA ILE A 110 -4.26 4.90 7.84
C ILE A 110 -4.51 5.98 8.89
N HIS A 111 -5.65 5.96 9.58
CA HIS A 111 -5.97 6.94 10.60
C HIS A 111 -5.02 6.85 11.81
N SER A 112 -4.72 5.63 12.29
CA SER A 112 -3.83 5.41 13.42
C SER A 112 -2.39 5.84 13.13
N SER A 113 -1.87 5.54 11.94
CA SER A 113 -0.50 5.87 11.56
C SER A 113 -0.27 7.35 11.28
N THR A 114 -1.29 8.06 10.82
CA THR A 114 -1.22 9.51 10.57
C THR A 114 -1.68 10.35 11.76
N ALA A 115 -2.30 9.72 12.77
CA ALA A 115 -3.02 10.38 13.84
C ALA A 115 -4.09 11.36 13.34
N ASP A 116 -4.66 11.11 12.15
CA ASP A 116 -5.70 11.93 11.52
C ASP A 116 -6.88 11.06 11.08
N PRO A 117 -8.07 11.20 11.69
CA PRO A 117 -9.27 10.43 11.33
C PRO A 117 -9.85 10.79 9.95
N GLN A 118 -9.35 11.83 9.29
CA GLN A 118 -9.73 12.22 7.93
C GLN A 118 -8.66 11.85 6.90
N ALA A 119 -7.54 11.25 7.31
CA ALA A 119 -6.49 10.84 6.40
C ALA A 119 -7.00 9.76 5.44
N THR A 120 -6.83 10.01 4.14
CA THR A 120 -7.12 9.03 3.08
C THR A 120 -5.87 8.31 2.61
N GLN A 121 -4.70 8.63 3.17
CA GLN A 121 -3.42 8.05 2.77
C GLN A 121 -2.44 8.01 3.94
N ALA A 122 -1.66 6.94 4.02
CA ALA A 122 -0.51 6.83 4.93
C ALA A 122 0.75 6.52 4.12
N SER A 123 1.87 7.13 4.49
CA SER A 123 3.19 6.78 3.94
C SER A 123 3.69 5.48 4.56
N ARG A 124 4.62 4.81 3.88
CA ARG A 124 5.36 3.67 4.46
C ARG A 124 5.96 4.03 5.81
N ASP A 125 6.62 5.17 5.90
CA ASP A 125 7.28 5.63 7.14
C ASP A 125 6.26 5.82 8.28
N ALA A 126 5.03 6.28 8.00
CA ALA A 126 3.99 6.38 9.01
C ALA A 126 3.54 5.00 9.52
N ILE A 127 3.40 4.03 8.63
CA ILE A 127 3.09 2.64 8.99
C ILE A 127 4.24 2.00 9.77
N GLU A 128 5.49 2.24 9.36
CA GLU A 128 6.69 1.78 10.08
C GLU A 128 6.77 2.37 11.50
N ASN A 129 6.51 3.66 11.65
CA ASN A 129 6.46 4.30 12.98
C ASN A 129 5.38 3.69 13.88
N LEU A 130 4.18 3.40 13.34
CA LEU A 130 3.12 2.74 14.09
C LEU A 130 3.53 1.31 14.50
N PHE A 131 4.21 0.59 13.61
CA PHE A 131 4.76 -0.74 13.89
C PHE A 131 5.85 -0.69 14.97
N GLU A 132 6.69 0.33 14.99
CA GLU A 132 7.68 0.50 16.07
C GLU A 132 7.01 0.61 17.45
N LEU A 133 5.86 1.27 17.55
CA LEU A 133 5.10 1.31 18.80
C LEU A 133 4.64 -0.10 19.21
N LEU A 134 4.16 -0.89 18.25
CA LEU A 134 3.74 -2.28 18.50
C LEU A 134 4.94 -3.12 18.97
N ALA A 135 6.09 -3.00 18.31
CA ALA A 135 7.31 -3.71 18.68
C ALA A 135 7.85 -3.30 20.06
N ARG A 136 7.74 -2.02 20.44
CA ARG A 136 8.09 -1.55 21.79
C ARG A 136 7.13 -2.13 22.83
N GLN A 137 5.81 -2.10 22.55
CA GLN A 137 4.81 -2.69 23.43
C GLN A 137 5.04 -4.19 23.63
N ALA A 138 5.33 -4.94 22.55
CA ALA A 138 5.58 -6.39 22.60
C ALA A 138 6.79 -6.76 23.48
N GLN A 139 7.77 -5.87 23.62
CA GLN A 139 8.93 -6.03 24.50
C GLN A 139 8.63 -5.70 25.97
N GLN A 140 7.47 -5.10 26.27
CA GLN A 140 7.09 -4.64 27.60
C GLN A 140 5.80 -5.31 28.07
N PRO A 141 5.89 -6.50 28.70
CA PRO A 141 4.71 -7.20 29.21
C PRO A 141 3.84 -6.32 30.11
N GLY A 142 2.54 -6.25 29.79
CA GLY A 142 1.56 -5.46 30.55
C GLY A 142 1.55 -3.96 30.23
N HIS A 143 2.40 -3.48 29.31
CA HIS A 143 2.27 -2.15 28.74
C HIS A 143 1.22 -2.15 27.63
N ALA A 144 0.41 -1.08 27.58
CA ALA A 144 -0.53 -0.83 26.51
C ALA A 144 -0.31 0.60 26.03
N ASP A 145 0.13 0.75 24.79
CA ASP A 145 0.33 2.05 24.17
C ASP A 145 -1.03 2.64 23.79
N PRO A 146 -1.40 3.83 24.28
CA PRO A 146 -2.70 4.45 24.00
C PRO A 146 -2.89 4.83 22.52
N GLN A 147 -1.80 4.89 21.73
CA GLN A 147 -1.86 5.19 20.29
C GLN A 147 -2.23 3.96 19.45
N LEU A 148 -2.14 2.76 20.04
CA LEU A 148 -2.48 1.51 19.36
C LEU A 148 -3.85 1.00 19.80
N PRO A 149 -4.74 0.67 18.85
CA PRO A 149 -5.86 -0.21 19.12
C PRO A 149 -5.37 -1.53 19.70
N GLN A 150 -5.86 -1.87 20.90
CA GLN A 150 -5.44 -3.04 21.66
C GLN A 150 -6.20 -4.31 21.23
N THR A 151 -6.16 -4.61 19.93
CA THR A 151 -6.78 -5.80 19.35
C THR A 151 -5.79 -6.60 18.51
N ALA A 152 -5.88 -7.92 18.58
CA ALA A 152 -5.00 -8.83 17.85
C ALA A 152 -5.15 -8.66 16.33
N GLU A 153 -6.36 -8.35 15.85
CA GLU A 153 -6.65 -8.10 14.44
C GLU A 153 -5.92 -6.85 13.93
N HIS A 154 -5.86 -5.79 14.74
CA HIS A 154 -5.16 -4.57 14.36
C HIS A 154 -3.65 -4.80 14.31
N ALA A 155 -3.10 -5.51 15.31
CA ALA A 155 -1.69 -5.91 15.31
C ALA A 155 -1.34 -6.79 14.10
N ALA A 156 -2.21 -7.76 13.76
CA ALA A 156 -2.04 -8.64 12.62
C ALA A 156 -2.06 -7.88 11.29
N ALA A 157 -3.05 -7.00 11.12
CA ALA A 157 -3.17 -6.17 9.92
C ALA A 157 -1.98 -5.22 9.76
N LEU A 158 -1.54 -4.59 10.85
CA LEU A 158 -0.37 -3.71 10.86
C LEU A 158 0.90 -4.46 10.44
N LEU A 159 1.12 -5.66 10.99
CA LEU A 159 2.27 -6.48 10.65
C LEU A 159 2.23 -6.89 9.16
N ILE A 160 1.10 -7.42 8.69
CA ILE A 160 0.97 -7.81 7.27
C ILE A 160 1.20 -6.61 6.34
N LEU A 161 0.58 -5.47 6.65
CA LEU A 161 0.72 -4.25 5.84
C LEU A 161 2.15 -3.73 5.84
N ARG A 162 2.82 -3.71 7.01
CA ARG A 162 4.21 -3.24 7.14
C ARG A 162 5.15 -4.10 6.29
N GLU A 163 5.07 -5.42 6.43
CA GLU A 163 5.92 -6.34 5.65
C GLU A 163 5.65 -6.21 4.15
N ALA A 164 4.37 -6.20 3.76
CA ALA A 164 3.96 -6.00 2.37
C ALA A 164 4.54 -4.70 1.79
N MET A 165 4.34 -3.55 2.46
CA MET A 165 4.83 -2.26 1.96
C MET A 165 6.36 -2.20 1.92
N HIS A 166 7.02 -2.74 2.93
CA HIS A 166 8.48 -2.71 3.06
C HIS A 166 9.16 -3.55 1.98
N HIS A 167 8.76 -4.81 1.83
CA HIS A 167 9.38 -5.73 0.86
C HIS A 167 9.02 -5.43 -0.58
N TRP A 168 7.82 -4.91 -0.84
CA TRP A 168 7.40 -4.56 -2.20
C TRP A 168 7.84 -3.15 -2.62
N GLY A 169 8.45 -2.37 -1.72
CA GLY A 169 8.89 -1.02 -2.01
C GLY A 169 7.74 -0.03 -2.21
N MET A 170 6.58 -0.29 -1.61
CA MET A 170 5.41 0.59 -1.72
C MET A 170 5.62 1.81 -0.84
N ALA A 171 5.49 2.99 -1.43
CA ALA A 171 5.71 4.25 -0.74
C ALA A 171 4.51 4.69 0.11
N ALA A 172 3.30 4.27 -0.27
CA ALA A 172 2.09 4.68 0.42
C ALA A 172 0.94 3.69 0.24
N LEU A 173 0.02 3.72 1.20
CA LEU A 173 -1.30 3.10 1.16
C LEU A 173 -2.35 4.20 1.09
N GLN A 174 -3.30 4.08 0.16
CA GLN A 174 -4.40 5.01 -0.03
C GLN A 174 -5.75 4.32 0.14
N ALA A 175 -6.63 4.91 0.94
CA ALA A 175 -8.03 4.52 0.99
C ALA A 175 -8.71 4.88 -0.34
N SER A 176 -9.18 3.86 -1.05
CA SER A 176 -10.14 4.02 -2.14
C SER A 176 -11.54 4.29 -1.56
N GLY A 177 -12.34 5.03 -2.33
CA GLY A 177 -13.58 5.69 -1.93
C GLY A 177 -14.54 4.86 -1.07
N ASN A 178 -15.29 5.59 -0.24
CA ASN A 178 -16.30 5.12 0.71
C ASN A 178 -17.57 4.61 0.03
#